data_AF-A0A8J6JXC1-F1
#
_entry.id   AF-A0A8J6JXC1-F1
#
_cell.length_a   1.000
_cell.length_b   1.000
_cell.length_c   1.000
_cell.angle_alpha   90.00
_cell.angle_beta   90.00
_cell.angle_gamma   90.00
#
_symmetry.space_group_name_H-M   'P 1'
#
loop_
_entity.id
_entity.type
_entity.pdbx_description
1 polymer ?
#
loop_
_entity_poly.entity_id
_entity_poly.type
_entity_poly.pdbx_seq_one_letter_code
_entity_poly.pdbx_strand_id
1 'polypeptide(L)'
;MAAARVEYITPWWVYWLHNIPHLELSLRARSSEFNPTDPGYRESLLFWALVIAVCAFLNLLLVVIYLLCFCCCKKEEDTETKKTGSCCVTWTATVSGLLCCAAIGIGFYGNSETNDGVYQLTYSLDDANHTLAGIDTLVSGTSYKLKESLEQHLLRLNEIFAEHGDYVQTLRFMQIMANNVVAQLSTLPNWQMTSSNLSLIARQASVIEYYRWLSYLFLFIFDLVICLLTCLGLAKRSKCLLVTMLSFGLMTILLSWASLALDTSSAVGTSDFCVAPDKFIMNMTQDHISTEVVHYYLYCSQSLKNPFQQTLNIFQKSLTTMQIQIQGLLQFAVPMFPTAQKDLQGIQLLLNTSESNLHQLTALLDCRGLHKV
;
A
#
# COMPACT_ATOMS: atom_id res chain seq x y z
N MET A 1 -21.11 12.08 18.37
CA MET A 1 -20.01 11.14 18.64
C MET A 1 -18.75 11.78 18.09
N ALA A 2 -17.80 12.14 18.96
CA ALA A 2 -16.53 12.70 18.52
C ALA A 2 -15.83 11.65 17.65
N ALA A 3 -15.64 11.95 16.37
CA ALA A 3 -14.79 11.13 15.52
C ALA A 3 -13.42 11.09 16.20
N ALA A 4 -12.96 9.90 16.58
CA ALA A 4 -11.63 9.70 17.12
C ALA A 4 -10.60 10.21 16.09
N ARG A 5 -9.48 10.77 16.56
CA ARG A 5 -8.32 11.02 15.70
C ARG A 5 -7.96 9.70 15.02
N VAL A 6 -8.05 9.64 13.69
CA VAL A 6 -7.37 8.62 12.89
C VAL A 6 -6.01 9.20 12.52
N GLU A 7 -5.22 9.59 13.52
CA GLU A 7 -3.81 9.88 13.29
C GLU A 7 -3.13 8.51 13.27
N TYR A 8 -2.52 8.15 12.15
CA TYR A 8 -1.68 6.97 12.06
C TYR A 8 -0.56 7.06 13.11
N ILE A 9 -0.51 6.11 14.03
CA ILE A 9 0.53 6.03 15.06
C ILE A 9 1.53 4.97 14.63
N THR A 10 2.74 5.39 14.32
CA THR A 10 3.84 4.47 13.99
C THR A 10 4.18 3.60 15.19
N PRO A 11 4.34 2.28 15.02
CA PRO A 11 4.83 1.41 16.08
C PRO A 11 6.21 1.85 16.58
N TRP A 12 6.48 1.69 17.88
CA TRP A 12 7.73 2.14 18.49
C TRP A 12 8.99 1.56 17.81
N TRP A 13 8.92 0.31 17.33
CA TRP A 13 10.05 -0.37 16.68
C TRP A 13 10.28 0.15 15.24
N VAL A 14 9.22 0.56 14.53
CA VAL A 14 9.31 1.25 13.24
C VAL A 14 9.99 2.59 13.44
N TYR A 15 9.56 3.35 14.44
CA TYR A 15 10.18 4.62 14.79
C TYR A 15 11.65 4.44 15.20
N TRP A 16 11.98 3.37 15.93
CA TRP A 16 13.36 3.05 16.28
C TRP A 16 14.22 2.79 15.04
N LEU A 17 13.74 1.95 14.09
CA LEU A 17 14.43 1.66 12.83
C LEU A 17 14.62 2.92 11.97
N HIS A 18 13.63 3.79 11.89
CA HIS A 18 13.70 5.05 11.15
C HIS A 18 14.76 6.02 11.71
N ASN A 19 15.03 5.99 13.02
CA ASN A 19 16.02 6.87 13.66
C ASN A 19 17.43 6.29 13.66
N ILE A 20 17.64 5.11 13.10
CA ILE A 20 18.98 4.55 12.90
C ILE A 20 19.76 5.49 11.97
N PRO A 21 21.07 5.70 12.19
CA PRO A 21 21.84 6.63 11.35
C PRO A 21 21.90 6.13 9.89
N HIS A 22 21.36 6.95 8.99
CA HIS A 22 21.55 6.81 7.54
C HIS A 22 22.91 7.37 7.15
N LEU A 23 23.87 6.49 6.85
CA LEU A 23 25.23 6.84 6.49
C LEU A 23 25.51 6.39 5.06
N GLU A 24 25.97 7.31 4.20
CA GLU A 24 26.57 6.91 2.92
C GLU A 24 27.84 6.08 3.17
N LEU A 25 28.35 5.38 2.15
CA LEU A 25 29.61 4.63 2.25
C LEU A 25 30.82 5.52 2.58
N SER A 26 30.69 6.82 2.33
CA SER A 26 31.64 7.87 2.73
C SER A 26 31.56 8.28 4.21
N LEU A 27 30.69 7.61 5.00
CA LEU A 27 30.37 7.92 6.41
C LEU A 27 29.74 9.31 6.61
N ARG A 28 29.12 9.86 5.56
CA ARG A 28 28.36 11.11 5.65
C ARG A 28 26.92 10.81 6.05
N ALA A 29 26.42 11.55 7.05
CA ALA A 29 25.03 11.46 7.46
C ALA A 29 24.08 11.96 6.36
N ARG A 30 22.96 11.25 6.19
CA ARG A 30 21.88 11.52 5.24
C ARG A 30 20.54 11.67 5.97
N SER A 31 19.56 12.24 5.29
CA SER A 31 18.17 12.29 5.77
C SER A 31 17.55 10.88 5.80
N SER A 32 16.73 10.61 6.81
CA SER A 32 15.88 9.42 6.92
C SER A 32 14.57 9.53 6.11
N GLU A 33 14.37 10.61 5.35
CA GLU A 33 13.22 10.74 4.43
C GLU A 33 13.25 9.62 3.39
N PHE A 34 12.12 8.92 3.21
CA PHE A 34 12.02 7.85 2.24
C PHE A 34 12.22 8.38 0.82
N ASN A 35 13.33 7.99 0.18
CA ASN A 35 13.64 8.42 -1.18
C ASN A 35 14.41 7.35 -1.97
N PRO A 36 13.74 6.30 -2.46
CA PRO A 36 14.39 5.21 -3.18
C PRO A 36 15.04 5.63 -4.52
N THR A 37 14.67 6.80 -5.06
CA THR A 37 15.25 7.30 -6.32
C THR A 37 16.65 7.90 -6.12
N ASP A 38 16.92 8.44 -4.94
CA ASP A 38 18.20 9.07 -4.60
C ASP A 38 19.29 8.00 -4.42
N PRO A 39 20.43 8.09 -5.15
CA PRO A 39 21.52 7.15 -4.98
C PRO A 39 22.12 7.18 -3.57
N GLY A 40 22.22 8.36 -2.94
CA GLY A 40 22.78 8.49 -1.59
C GLY A 40 21.92 7.77 -0.54
N TYR A 41 20.59 7.85 -0.67
CA TYR A 41 19.67 7.07 0.16
C TYR A 41 19.84 5.56 -0.04
N ARG A 42 19.94 5.08 -1.29
CA ARG A 42 20.19 3.66 -1.57
C ARG A 42 21.53 3.16 -1.02
N GLU A 43 22.58 3.98 -1.10
CA GLU A 43 23.86 3.68 -0.45
C GLU A 43 23.75 3.56 1.07
N SER A 44 22.89 4.37 1.70
CA SER A 44 22.67 4.29 3.15
C SER A 44 21.96 3.00 3.60
N LEU A 45 21.06 2.47 2.78
CA LEU A 45 20.45 1.16 3.04
C LEU A 45 21.46 0.02 2.82
N LEU A 46 22.28 0.13 1.76
CA LEU A 46 23.38 -0.81 1.49
C LEU A 46 24.42 -0.84 2.61
N PHE A 47 24.69 0.30 3.26
CA PHE A 47 25.58 0.36 4.41
C PHE A 47 25.17 -0.63 5.52
N TRP A 48 23.88 -0.69 5.86
CA TRP A 48 23.38 -1.63 6.86
C TRP A 48 23.45 -3.10 6.41
N ALA A 49 23.19 -3.37 5.13
CA ALA A 49 23.42 -4.70 4.57
C ALA A 49 24.90 -5.12 4.69
N LEU A 50 25.84 -4.19 4.47
CA LEU A 50 27.28 -4.44 4.61
C LEU A 50 27.69 -4.67 6.07
N VAL A 51 27.09 -3.96 7.03
CA VAL A 51 27.32 -4.21 8.46
C VAL A 51 26.95 -5.66 8.80
N ILE A 52 25.79 -6.14 8.33
CA ILE A 52 25.38 -7.54 8.51
C ILE A 52 26.35 -8.50 7.80
N ALA A 53 26.83 -8.16 6.60
CA ALA A 53 27.82 -8.98 5.89
C ALA A 53 29.16 -9.08 6.64
N VAL A 54 29.62 -8.01 7.29
CA VAL A 54 30.81 -8.03 8.15
C VAL A 54 30.57 -8.90 9.38
N CYS A 55 29.40 -8.81 10.02
CA CYS A 55 29.01 -9.70 11.11
C CYS A 55 29.02 -11.17 10.67
N ALA A 56 28.50 -11.46 9.47
CA ALA A 56 28.52 -12.80 8.88
C ALA A 56 29.95 -13.31 8.65
N PHE A 57 30.83 -12.47 8.10
CA PHE A 57 32.24 -12.82 7.90
C PHE A 57 32.95 -13.14 9.22
N LEU A 58 32.77 -12.31 10.24
CA LEU A 58 33.34 -12.53 11.57
C LEU A 58 32.80 -13.82 12.20
N ASN A 59 31.50 -14.08 12.07
CA ASN A 59 30.88 -15.32 12.56
C ASN A 59 31.48 -16.55 11.88
N LEU A 60 31.59 -16.55 10.55
CA LEU A 60 32.18 -17.65 9.79
C LEU A 60 33.66 -17.85 10.12
N LEU A 61 34.41 -16.76 10.30
CA LEU A 61 35.81 -16.82 10.73
C LEU A 61 35.94 -17.53 12.09
N LEU A 62 35.09 -17.18 13.06
CA LEU A 62 35.06 -17.84 14.37
C LEU A 62 34.70 -19.33 14.27
N VAL A 63 33.72 -19.69 13.42
CA VAL A 63 33.35 -21.09 13.18
C VAL A 63 34.53 -21.86 12.58
N VAL A 64 35.24 -21.28 11.60
CA VAL A 64 36.42 -21.91 10.99
C VAL A 64 37.53 -22.09 12.00
N ILE A 65 37.84 -21.07 12.81
CA ILE A 65 38.85 -21.15 13.88
C ILE A 65 38.47 -22.25 14.88
N TYR A 66 37.21 -22.30 15.32
CA TYR A 66 36.71 -23.33 16.23
C TYR A 66 36.88 -24.74 15.65
N LEU A 67 36.51 -24.94 14.38
CA LEU A 67 36.65 -26.22 13.70
C LEU A 67 38.12 -26.64 13.54
N LEU A 68 39.02 -25.69 13.21
CA LEU A 68 40.46 -25.93 13.11
C LEU A 68 41.05 -26.31 14.47
N CYS A 69 40.76 -25.55 15.53
CA CYS A 69 41.20 -25.87 16.90
C CYS A 69 40.69 -27.24 17.35
N PHE A 70 39.41 -27.54 17.13
CA PHE A 70 38.84 -28.84 17.49
C PHE A 70 39.48 -30.01 16.71
N CYS A 71 39.82 -29.82 15.43
CA CYS A 71 40.50 -30.83 14.63
C CYS A 71 41.97 -31.00 15.01
N CYS A 72 42.68 -29.92 15.37
CA CYS A 72 44.08 -29.95 15.76
C CYS A 72 44.28 -30.52 17.17
N CYS A 73 43.50 -30.08 18.16
CA CYS A 73 43.63 -30.56 19.55
C CYS A 73 43.24 -32.05 19.71
N LYS A 74 42.29 -32.54 18.90
CA LYS A 74 41.90 -33.96 18.91
C LYS A 74 43.02 -34.89 18.41
N LYS A 75 43.96 -34.36 17.63
CA LYS A 75 45.13 -35.12 17.14
C LYS A 75 46.16 -35.40 18.25
N GLU A 76 46.12 -34.65 19.36
CA GLU A 76 47.01 -34.83 20.53
C GLU A 76 46.37 -35.70 21.63
N GLU A 77 45.03 -35.71 21.75
CA GLU A 77 44.31 -36.49 22.78
C GLU A 77 44.17 -37.99 22.48
N ASP A 78 44.44 -38.47 21.26
CA ASP A 78 44.41 -39.91 20.93
C ASP A 78 45.52 -40.70 21.65
N THR A 79 46.42 -40.04 22.39
CA THR A 79 47.48 -40.68 23.18
C THR A 79 47.14 -40.95 24.65
N GLU A 80 46.37 -40.12 25.38
CA GLU A 80 46.03 -40.43 26.78
C GLU A 80 44.66 -39.86 27.24
N THR A 81 43.84 -40.75 27.85
CA THR A 81 42.63 -40.49 28.66
C THR A 81 41.27 -40.25 27.98
N LYS A 82 40.60 -41.35 27.60
CA LYS A 82 39.13 -41.42 27.41
C LYS A 82 38.39 -41.23 28.74
N LYS A 83 37.64 -40.12 28.93
CA LYS A 83 36.22 -40.11 29.41
C LYS A 83 35.63 -38.74 29.79
N THR A 84 36.39 -37.65 29.91
CA THR A 84 35.84 -36.39 30.46
C THR A 84 35.16 -35.48 29.40
N GLY A 85 35.46 -35.63 28.11
CA GLY A 85 34.99 -34.71 27.04
C GLY A 85 33.57 -34.92 26.49
N SER A 86 32.86 -35.99 26.87
CA SER A 86 31.57 -36.34 26.23
C SER A 86 30.39 -35.47 26.67
N CYS A 87 30.43 -34.88 27.87
CA CYS A 87 29.30 -34.12 28.44
C CYS A 87 29.21 -32.68 27.86
N CYS A 88 30.37 -32.05 27.60
CA CYS A 88 30.45 -30.71 27.03
C CYS A 88 29.91 -30.67 25.59
N VAL A 89 30.28 -31.65 24.77
CA VAL A 89 29.84 -31.75 23.35
C VAL A 89 28.34 -32.01 23.23
N THR A 90 27.77 -32.83 24.11
CA THR A 90 26.32 -33.06 24.12
C THR A 90 25.56 -31.81 24.54
N TRP A 91 26.05 -31.08 25.54
CA TRP A 91 25.43 -29.84 25.99
C TRP A 91 25.48 -28.74 24.94
N THR A 92 26.62 -28.56 24.27
CA THR A 92 26.74 -27.56 23.19
C THR A 92 25.84 -27.90 22.00
N ALA A 93 25.73 -29.17 21.64
CA ALA A 93 24.80 -29.62 20.59
C ALA A 93 23.33 -29.39 20.98
N THR A 94 22.94 -29.67 22.22
CA THR A 94 21.57 -29.42 22.70
C THR A 94 21.23 -27.94 22.73
N VAL A 95 22.12 -27.09 23.26
CA VAL A 95 21.91 -25.63 23.29
C VAL A 95 21.85 -25.06 21.86
N SER A 96 22.75 -25.49 20.98
CA SER A 96 22.73 -25.07 19.57
C SER A 96 21.46 -25.53 18.85
N GLY A 97 20.96 -26.73 19.13
CA GLY A 97 19.70 -27.23 18.57
C GLY A 97 18.49 -26.43 19.05
N LEU A 98 18.43 -26.09 20.34
CA LEU A 98 17.37 -25.23 20.88
C LEU A 98 17.39 -23.83 20.27
N LEU A 99 18.59 -23.26 20.07
CA LEU A 99 18.75 -21.96 19.42
C LEU A 99 18.35 -22.01 17.94
N CYS A 100 18.72 -23.08 17.21
CA CYS A 100 18.25 -23.35 15.82
C CYS A 100 16.72 -23.35 15.78
N CYS A 101 16.07 -24.14 16.64
CA CYS A 101 14.61 -24.23 16.68
C CYS A 101 13.92 -22.89 17.03
N ALA A 102 14.48 -22.14 17.98
CA ALA A 102 13.94 -20.84 18.35
C ALA A 102 14.06 -19.83 17.20
N ALA A 103 15.22 -19.78 16.53
CA ALA A 103 15.45 -18.89 15.39
C ALA A 103 14.52 -19.24 14.22
N ILE A 104 14.37 -20.53 13.89
CA ILE A 104 13.43 -21.01 12.88
C ILE A 104 11.99 -20.61 13.25
N GLY A 105 11.57 -20.81 14.50
CA GLY A 105 10.22 -20.46 14.95
C GLY A 105 9.92 -18.96 14.84
N ILE A 106 10.85 -18.11 15.27
CA ILE A 106 10.75 -16.65 15.11
C ILE A 106 10.72 -16.27 13.63
N GLY A 107 11.55 -16.91 12.79
CA GLY A 107 11.60 -16.69 11.35
C GLY A 107 10.27 -17.03 10.66
N PHE A 108 9.68 -18.19 10.96
CA PHE A 108 8.36 -18.57 10.45
C PHE A 108 7.28 -17.57 10.85
N TYR A 109 7.27 -17.15 12.11
CA TYR A 109 6.33 -16.16 12.61
C TYR A 109 6.48 -14.83 11.86
N GLY A 110 7.69 -14.28 11.81
CA GLY A 110 7.98 -13.02 11.11
C GLY A 110 7.67 -13.10 9.60
N ASN A 111 7.92 -14.24 8.96
CA ASN A 111 7.58 -14.46 7.55
C ASN A 111 6.06 -14.42 7.30
N SER A 112 5.26 -14.96 8.23
CA SER A 112 3.80 -14.91 8.16
C SER A 112 3.27 -13.50 8.41
N GLU A 113 3.76 -12.81 9.44
CA GLU A 113 3.34 -11.44 9.77
C GLU A 113 3.69 -10.45 8.65
N THR A 114 4.86 -10.63 8.00
CA THR A 114 5.23 -9.81 6.83
C THR A 114 4.27 -10.03 5.66
N ASN A 115 3.88 -11.29 5.41
CA ASN A 115 2.91 -11.62 4.36
C ASN A 115 1.53 -11.02 4.66
N ASP A 116 1.07 -11.09 5.90
CA ASP A 116 -0.21 -10.50 6.30
C ASP A 116 -0.17 -8.97 6.18
N GLY A 117 0.94 -8.33 6.55
CA GLY A 117 1.14 -6.88 6.38
C GLY A 117 1.14 -6.45 4.92
N VAL A 118 1.80 -7.19 4.02
CA VAL A 118 1.77 -6.89 2.58
C VAL A 118 0.39 -7.18 1.98
N TYR A 119 -0.32 -8.20 2.46
CA TYR A 119 -1.70 -8.44 2.06
C TYR A 119 -2.61 -7.26 2.42
N GLN A 120 -2.52 -6.73 3.65
CA GLN A 120 -3.25 -5.53 4.06
C GLN A 120 -2.89 -4.30 3.21
N LEU A 121 -1.60 -4.11 2.90
CA LEU A 121 -1.14 -3.04 2.01
C LEU A 121 -1.76 -3.16 0.62
N THR A 122 -1.66 -4.34 -0.01
CA THR A 122 -2.19 -4.57 -1.36
C THR A 122 -3.71 -4.43 -1.42
N TYR A 123 -4.42 -4.89 -0.40
CA TYR A 123 -5.86 -4.68 -0.26
C TYR A 123 -6.21 -3.19 -0.15
N SER A 124 -5.47 -2.43 0.67
CA SER A 124 -5.68 -0.98 0.82
C SER A 124 -5.41 -0.21 -0.47
N LEU A 125 -4.38 -0.61 -1.24
CA LEU A 125 -4.08 -0.03 -2.55
C LEU A 125 -5.17 -0.34 -3.58
N ASP A 126 -5.76 -1.53 -3.54
CA ASP A 126 -6.86 -1.91 -4.43
C ASP A 126 -8.17 -1.21 -4.06
N ASP A 127 -8.49 -1.07 -2.78
CA ASP A 127 -9.64 -0.29 -2.30
C ASP A 127 -9.50 1.19 -2.67
N ALA A 128 -8.29 1.74 -2.56
CA ALA A 128 -7.99 3.08 -3.04
C ALA A 128 -8.17 3.21 -4.55
N ASN A 129 -7.65 2.25 -5.33
CA ASN A 129 -7.83 2.18 -6.77
C ASN A 129 -9.32 2.14 -7.15
N HIS A 130 -10.13 1.31 -6.49
CA HIS A 130 -11.58 1.23 -6.70
C HIS A 130 -12.29 2.54 -6.36
N THR A 131 -11.92 3.20 -5.27
CA THR A 131 -12.47 4.51 -4.87
C THR A 131 -12.17 5.57 -5.92
N LEU A 132 -10.91 5.66 -6.37
CA LEU A 132 -10.46 6.63 -7.36
C LEU A 132 -11.08 6.39 -8.75
N ALA A 133 -11.11 5.14 -9.21
CA ALA A 133 -11.77 4.78 -10.47
C ALA A 133 -13.28 5.04 -10.40
N GLY A 134 -13.90 4.81 -9.23
CA GLY A 134 -15.29 5.14 -8.95
C GLY A 134 -15.59 6.62 -9.17
N ILE A 135 -14.72 7.52 -8.69
CA ILE A 135 -14.85 8.96 -8.91
C ILE A 135 -14.87 9.28 -10.41
N ASP A 136 -13.90 8.80 -11.18
CA ASP A 136 -13.82 9.06 -12.62
C ASP A 136 -15.07 8.55 -13.36
N THR A 137 -15.58 7.37 -12.99
CA THR A 137 -16.80 6.80 -13.61
C THR A 137 -18.04 7.62 -13.30
N LEU A 138 -18.19 8.11 -12.07
CA LEU A 138 -19.32 8.96 -11.67
C LEU A 138 -19.26 10.33 -12.34
N VAL A 139 -18.07 10.94 -12.38
CA VAL A 139 -17.84 12.26 -13.00
C VAL A 139 -18.12 12.21 -14.50
N SER A 140 -17.53 11.24 -15.21
CA SER A 140 -17.73 11.07 -16.66
C SER A 140 -19.18 10.71 -17.00
N GLY A 141 -19.78 9.76 -16.29
CA GLY A 141 -21.16 9.33 -16.51
C GLY A 141 -22.19 10.43 -16.24
N THR A 142 -21.99 11.21 -15.18
CA THR A 142 -22.87 12.35 -14.84
C THR A 142 -22.71 13.49 -15.84
N SER A 143 -21.48 13.81 -16.23
CA SER A 143 -21.21 14.84 -17.23
C SER A 143 -21.82 14.48 -18.59
N TYR A 144 -21.70 13.23 -19.02
CA TYR A 144 -22.31 12.74 -20.25
C TYR A 144 -23.85 12.86 -20.23
N LYS A 145 -24.51 12.43 -19.14
CA LYS A 145 -25.97 12.52 -19.01
C LYS A 145 -26.45 13.97 -19.05
N LEU A 146 -25.80 14.87 -18.30
CA LEU A 146 -26.17 16.28 -18.26
C LEU A 146 -25.86 17.03 -19.56
N LYS A 147 -24.87 16.58 -20.33
CA LYS A 147 -24.54 17.18 -21.62
C LYS A 147 -25.46 16.66 -22.72
N GLU A 148 -25.46 15.36 -22.97
CA GLU A 148 -26.12 14.79 -24.15
C GLU A 148 -27.59 14.48 -23.90
N SER A 149 -27.91 13.78 -22.80
CA SER A 149 -29.27 13.30 -22.55
C SER A 149 -30.23 14.43 -22.13
N LEU A 150 -29.74 15.40 -21.36
CA LEU A 150 -30.53 16.57 -20.99
C LEU A 150 -30.76 17.49 -22.20
N GLU A 151 -29.73 17.76 -23.00
CA GLU A 151 -29.85 18.61 -24.19
C GLU A 151 -30.89 18.06 -25.17
N GLN A 152 -30.93 16.74 -25.38
CA GLN A 152 -31.96 16.09 -26.20
C GLN A 152 -33.39 16.35 -25.70
N HIS A 153 -33.63 16.28 -24.38
CA HIS A 153 -34.94 16.59 -23.81
C HIS A 153 -35.26 18.09 -23.90
N LEU A 154 -34.28 18.96 -23.66
CA LEU A 154 -34.47 20.40 -23.73
C LEU A 154 -34.74 20.89 -25.16
N LEU A 155 -34.12 20.30 -26.18
CA LEU A 155 -34.38 20.60 -27.59
C LEU A 155 -35.84 20.27 -27.96
N ARG A 156 -36.31 19.06 -27.60
CA ARG A 156 -37.72 18.67 -27.83
C ARG A 156 -38.71 19.58 -27.10
N LEU A 157 -38.42 19.92 -25.84
CA LEU A 157 -39.27 20.84 -25.08
C LEU A 157 -39.24 22.26 -25.65
N ASN A 158 -38.11 22.71 -26.20
CA ASN A 158 -38.00 24.01 -26.84
C ASN A 158 -38.86 24.11 -28.10
N GLU A 159 -38.99 23.01 -28.86
CA GLU A 159 -39.94 22.93 -29.98
C GLU A 159 -41.40 22.99 -29.50
N ILE A 160 -41.75 22.26 -28.43
CA ILE A 160 -43.12 22.24 -27.88
C ILE A 160 -43.52 23.60 -27.30
N PHE A 161 -42.61 24.29 -26.61
CA PHE A 161 -42.87 25.58 -25.97
C PHE A 161 -42.53 26.80 -26.83
N ALA A 162 -42.29 26.64 -28.14
CA ALA A 162 -41.78 27.70 -29.00
C ALA A 162 -42.55 29.04 -28.92
N GLU A 163 -43.87 28.98 -28.72
CA GLU A 163 -44.74 30.17 -28.61
C GLU A 163 -44.78 30.78 -27.19
N HIS A 164 -44.24 30.09 -26.18
CA HIS A 164 -44.28 30.47 -24.76
C HIS A 164 -42.88 30.84 -24.26
N GLY A 165 -42.52 32.12 -24.44
CA GLY A 165 -41.20 32.67 -24.12
C GLY A 165 -40.73 32.38 -22.69
N ASP A 166 -41.62 32.43 -21.70
CA ASP A 166 -41.30 32.19 -20.28
C ASP A 166 -40.83 30.73 -20.04
N TYR A 167 -41.45 29.76 -20.71
CA TYR A 167 -41.04 28.36 -20.63
C TYR A 167 -39.73 28.13 -21.36
N VAL A 168 -39.55 28.70 -22.55
CA VAL A 168 -38.29 28.66 -23.29
C VAL A 168 -37.13 29.25 -22.48
N GLN A 169 -37.37 30.38 -21.78
CA GLN A 169 -36.38 30.98 -20.89
C GLN A 169 -36.02 30.05 -19.73
N THR A 170 -37.00 29.35 -19.17
CA THR A 170 -36.78 28.34 -18.12
C THR A 170 -35.92 27.17 -18.64
N LEU A 171 -36.19 26.66 -19.85
CA LEU A 171 -35.37 25.62 -20.48
C LEU A 171 -33.92 26.07 -20.70
N ARG A 172 -33.71 27.30 -21.19
CA ARG A 172 -32.36 27.88 -21.37
C ARG A 172 -31.62 28.02 -20.04
N PHE A 173 -32.32 28.42 -18.99
CA PHE A 173 -31.74 28.51 -17.66
C PHE A 173 -31.28 27.14 -17.14
N MET A 174 -32.05 26.08 -17.40
CA MET A 174 -31.64 24.70 -17.09
C MET A 174 -30.40 24.27 -17.87
N GLN A 175 -30.30 24.58 -19.17
CA GLN A 175 -29.09 24.29 -19.95
C GLN A 175 -27.85 24.99 -19.37
N ILE A 176 -27.98 26.26 -18.97
CA ILE A 176 -26.87 27.01 -18.35
C ILE A 176 -26.45 26.36 -17.03
N MET A 177 -27.39 25.94 -16.19
CA MET A 177 -27.08 25.26 -14.94
C MET A 177 -26.40 23.90 -15.16
N ALA A 178 -26.87 23.11 -16.13
CA ALA A 178 -26.24 21.85 -16.48
C ALA A 178 -24.81 22.04 -17.00
N ASN A 179 -24.59 23.02 -17.88
CA ASN A 179 -23.26 23.38 -18.37
C ASN A 179 -22.34 23.82 -17.23
N ASN A 180 -22.85 24.59 -16.27
CA ASN A 180 -22.09 24.97 -15.08
C ASN A 180 -21.71 23.75 -14.24
N VAL A 181 -22.61 22.78 -14.05
CA VAL A 181 -22.30 21.53 -13.35
C VAL A 181 -21.21 20.75 -14.08
N VAL A 182 -21.33 20.57 -15.40
CA VAL A 182 -20.32 19.87 -16.22
C VAL A 182 -18.96 20.58 -16.12
N ALA A 183 -18.94 21.91 -16.19
CA ALA A 183 -17.72 22.70 -16.02
C ALA A 183 -17.10 22.50 -14.63
N GLN A 184 -17.90 22.50 -13.56
CA GLN A 184 -17.42 22.23 -12.20
C GLN A 184 -16.86 20.81 -12.07
N LEU A 185 -17.55 19.81 -12.62
CA LEU A 185 -17.07 18.42 -12.61
C LEU A 185 -15.74 18.26 -13.38
N SER A 186 -15.52 19.03 -14.45
CA SER A 186 -14.25 19.03 -15.19
C SER A 186 -13.07 19.63 -14.44
N THR A 187 -13.31 20.34 -13.33
CA THR A 187 -12.22 20.84 -12.45
C THR A 187 -11.67 19.79 -11.51
N LEU A 188 -12.39 18.67 -11.34
CA LEU A 188 -11.89 17.55 -10.53
C LEU A 188 -10.67 16.92 -11.22
N PRO A 189 -9.64 16.52 -10.45
CA PRO A 189 -8.47 15.86 -11.02
C PRO A 189 -8.87 14.53 -11.68
N ASN A 190 -8.15 14.17 -12.74
CA ASN A 190 -8.30 12.89 -13.40
C ASN A 190 -7.51 11.82 -12.64
N TRP A 191 -8.19 10.81 -12.10
CA TRP A 191 -7.55 9.81 -11.26
C TRP A 191 -7.05 8.58 -12.03
N GLN A 192 -7.32 8.45 -13.34
CA GLN A 192 -6.98 7.28 -14.15
C GLN A 192 -5.49 6.89 -14.08
N MET A 193 -4.59 7.87 -14.11
CA MET A 193 -3.15 7.59 -14.07
C MET A 193 -2.71 7.17 -12.65
N THR A 194 -3.28 7.78 -11.62
CA THR A 194 -3.01 7.42 -10.22
C THR A 194 -3.57 6.04 -9.87
N SER A 195 -4.79 5.72 -10.33
CA SER A 195 -5.45 4.44 -10.10
C SER A 195 -4.70 3.28 -10.78
N SER A 196 -4.28 3.48 -12.03
CA SER A 196 -3.42 2.51 -12.73
C SER A 196 -2.07 2.32 -12.03
N ASN A 197 -1.43 3.39 -11.54
CA ASN A 197 -0.20 3.30 -10.76
C ASN A 197 -0.39 2.51 -9.44
N LEU A 198 -1.47 2.75 -8.70
CA LEU A 198 -1.78 2.01 -7.47
C LEU A 198 -1.95 0.51 -7.73
N SER A 199 -2.71 0.16 -8.77
CA SER A 199 -2.91 -1.24 -9.16
C SER A 199 -1.60 -1.93 -9.58
N LEU A 200 -0.69 -1.19 -10.23
CA LEU A 200 0.62 -1.69 -10.62
C LEU A 200 1.51 -1.94 -9.40
N ILE A 201 1.52 -1.01 -8.43
CA ILE A 201 2.24 -1.18 -7.16
C ILE A 201 1.68 -2.38 -6.38
N ALA A 202 0.36 -2.49 -6.26
CA ALA A 202 -0.28 -3.60 -5.55
C ALA A 202 0.09 -4.95 -6.17
N ARG A 203 0.06 -5.04 -7.50
CA ARG A 203 0.46 -6.25 -8.23
C ARG A 203 1.94 -6.57 -8.06
N GLN A 204 2.82 -5.57 -8.16
CA GLN A 204 4.26 -5.78 -7.97
C GLN A 204 4.57 -6.24 -6.54
N ALA A 205 4.00 -5.59 -5.54
CA ALA A 205 4.16 -5.97 -4.13
C ALA A 205 3.68 -7.40 -3.87
N SER A 206 2.50 -7.76 -4.40
CA SER A 206 1.96 -9.12 -4.27
C SER A 206 2.85 -10.19 -4.91
N VAL A 207 3.39 -9.94 -6.10
CA VAL A 207 4.30 -10.88 -6.79
C VAL A 207 5.62 -11.02 -6.03
N ILE A 208 6.22 -9.91 -5.61
CA ILE A 208 7.47 -9.92 -4.84
C ILE A 208 7.27 -10.69 -3.53
N GLU A 209 6.16 -10.42 -2.83
CA GLU A 209 5.84 -11.06 -1.56
C GLU A 209 5.60 -12.56 -1.71
N TYR A 210 4.88 -12.99 -2.76
CA TYR A 210 4.66 -14.41 -3.04
C TYR A 210 5.99 -15.18 -3.12
N TYR A 211 6.96 -14.65 -3.87
CA TYR A 211 8.29 -15.29 -3.98
C TYR A 211 9.10 -15.16 -2.69
N ARG A 212 9.07 -13.99 -2.02
CA ARG A 212 9.76 -13.78 -0.74
C ARG A 212 9.27 -14.79 0.29
N TRP A 213 7.97 -14.83 0.55
CA TRP A 213 7.33 -15.71 1.51
C TRP A 213 7.66 -17.17 1.24
N LEU A 214 7.55 -17.60 -0.02
CA LEU A 214 7.83 -18.97 -0.44
C LEU A 214 9.32 -19.32 -0.30
N SER A 215 10.23 -18.40 -0.63
CA SER A 215 11.67 -18.60 -0.46
C SER A 215 12.05 -18.79 1.01
N TYR A 216 11.51 -17.97 1.93
CA TYR A 216 11.73 -18.15 3.37
C TYR A 216 11.11 -19.45 3.90
N LEU A 217 9.92 -19.82 3.42
CA LEU A 217 9.30 -21.09 3.76
C LEU A 217 10.22 -22.27 3.42
N PHE A 218 10.77 -22.29 2.20
CA PHE A 218 11.70 -23.34 1.79
C PHE A 218 13.01 -23.30 2.59
N LEU A 219 13.56 -22.12 2.88
CA LEU A 219 14.77 -21.96 3.69
C LEU A 219 14.58 -22.58 5.08
N PHE A 220 13.50 -22.23 5.77
CA PHE A 220 13.24 -22.75 7.13
C PHE A 220 12.91 -24.24 7.16
N ILE A 221 12.20 -24.77 6.15
CA ILE A 221 11.99 -26.22 6.03
C ILE A 221 13.33 -26.92 5.84
N PHE A 222 14.22 -26.36 5.01
CA PHE A 222 15.54 -26.93 4.77
C PHE A 222 16.41 -26.90 6.03
N ASP A 223 16.38 -25.80 6.80
CA ASP A 223 17.06 -25.71 8.10
C ASP A 223 16.54 -26.76 9.09
N LEU A 224 15.23 -26.98 9.15
CA LEU A 224 14.62 -27.99 10.01
C LEU A 224 15.07 -29.40 9.61
N VAL A 225 15.12 -29.71 8.31
CA VAL A 225 15.63 -31.00 7.80
C VAL A 225 17.10 -31.18 8.17
N ILE A 226 17.94 -30.16 8.04
CA ILE A 226 19.36 -30.23 8.44
C ILE A 226 19.48 -30.43 9.95
N CYS A 227 18.74 -29.68 10.77
CA CYS A 227 18.76 -29.82 12.23
C CYS A 227 18.30 -31.25 12.64
N LEU A 228 17.30 -31.84 11.99
CA LEU A 228 16.87 -33.24 12.21
C LEU A 228 17.90 -34.29 11.77
N LEU A 229 18.46 -34.16 10.56
CA LEU A 229 19.45 -35.10 10.04
C LEU A 229 20.78 -35.02 10.80
N THR A 230 21.13 -33.85 11.32
CA THR A 230 22.27 -33.66 12.22
C THR A 230 22.05 -34.39 13.54
N CYS A 231 20.87 -34.25 14.15
CA CYS A 231 20.49 -35.03 15.34
C CYS A 231 20.54 -36.54 15.09
N LEU A 232 20.06 -37.01 13.95
CA LEU A 232 20.15 -38.42 13.55
C LEU A 232 21.61 -38.87 13.37
N GLY A 233 22.44 -38.05 12.74
CA GLY A 233 23.88 -38.27 12.58
C GLY A 233 24.60 -38.41 13.92
N LEU A 234 24.26 -37.56 14.89
CA LEU A 234 24.78 -37.64 16.26
C LEU A 234 24.30 -38.91 16.98
N ALA A 235 23.00 -39.23 16.89
CA ALA A 235 22.41 -40.41 17.53
C ALA A 235 22.97 -41.73 16.99
N LYS A 236 23.16 -41.82 15.66
CA LYS A 236 23.73 -43.00 14.99
C LYS A 236 25.27 -42.98 14.95
N ARG A 237 25.91 -41.92 15.43
CA ARG A 237 27.37 -41.70 15.34
C ARG A 237 27.92 -41.87 13.91
N SER A 238 27.13 -41.52 12.90
CA SER A 238 27.48 -41.71 11.49
C SER A 238 28.36 -40.55 10.99
N LYS A 239 29.64 -40.82 10.74
CA LYS A 239 30.59 -39.80 10.28
C LYS A 239 30.22 -39.23 8.91
N CYS A 240 29.80 -40.10 7.98
CA CYS A 240 29.42 -39.68 6.62
C CYS A 240 28.24 -38.70 6.65
N LEU A 241 27.19 -39.03 7.42
CA LEU A 241 26.02 -38.17 7.57
C LEU A 241 26.34 -36.83 8.25
N LEU A 242 27.23 -36.83 9.25
CA LEU A 242 27.64 -35.59 9.91
C LEU A 242 28.46 -34.68 8.99
N VAL A 243 29.35 -35.24 8.15
CA VAL A 243 30.14 -34.46 7.20
C VAL A 243 29.23 -33.86 6.11
N THR A 244 28.27 -34.63 5.59
CA THR A 244 27.33 -34.11 4.59
C THR A 244 26.45 -33.02 5.20
N MET A 245 25.88 -33.22 6.39
CA MET A 245 25.06 -32.19 7.04
C MET A 245 25.86 -30.94 7.41
N LEU A 246 27.15 -31.05 7.77
CA LEU A 246 28.01 -29.89 8.01
C LEU A 246 28.17 -29.05 6.73
N SER A 247 28.33 -29.68 5.57
CA SER A 247 28.42 -28.96 4.29
C SER A 247 27.14 -28.21 3.95
N PHE A 248 25.97 -28.84 4.14
CA PHE A 248 24.68 -28.19 3.94
C PHE A 248 24.41 -27.10 4.98
N GLY A 249 24.79 -27.31 6.24
CA GLY A 249 24.67 -26.31 7.30
C GLY A 249 25.50 -25.06 7.05
N LEU A 250 26.71 -25.18 6.48
CA LEU A 250 27.49 -24.02 6.06
C LEU A 250 26.80 -23.24 4.94
N MET A 251 26.20 -23.94 3.97
CA MET A 251 25.42 -23.29 2.91
C MET A 251 24.19 -22.57 3.46
N THR A 252 23.45 -23.17 4.40
CA THR A 252 22.28 -22.51 4.99
C THR A 252 22.63 -21.34 5.88
N ILE A 253 23.75 -21.41 6.63
CA ILE A 253 24.27 -20.26 7.38
C ILE A 253 24.55 -19.10 6.42
N LEU A 254 25.21 -19.35 5.28
CA LEU A 254 25.46 -18.31 4.27
C LEU A 254 24.16 -17.70 3.72
N LEU A 255 23.18 -18.53 3.37
CA LEU A 255 21.88 -18.08 2.87
C LEU A 255 21.10 -17.29 3.93
N SER A 256 21.15 -17.72 5.19
CA SER A 256 20.47 -17.05 6.30
C SER A 256 21.08 -15.67 6.58
N TRP A 257 22.41 -15.55 6.57
CA TRP A 257 23.08 -14.25 6.71
C TRP A 257 22.80 -13.31 5.55
N ALA A 258 22.79 -13.83 4.32
CA ALA A 258 22.43 -13.03 3.14
C ALA A 258 20.99 -12.52 3.23
N SER A 259 20.06 -13.39 3.67
CA SER A 259 18.66 -13.04 3.89
C SER A 259 18.51 -11.96 4.97
N LEU A 260 19.20 -12.12 6.10
CA LEU A 260 19.20 -11.13 7.19
C LEU A 260 19.73 -9.76 6.73
N ALA A 261 20.75 -9.72 5.87
CA ALA A 261 21.27 -8.48 5.32
C ALA A 261 20.24 -7.75 4.45
N LEU A 262 19.54 -8.50 3.59
CA LEU A 262 18.46 -7.97 2.74
C LEU A 262 17.26 -7.49 3.57
N ASP A 263 16.83 -8.27 4.56
CA ASP A 263 15.71 -7.93 5.43
C ASP A 263 16.03 -6.72 6.29
N THR A 264 17.26 -6.58 6.81
CA THR A 264 17.67 -5.41 7.60
C THR A 264 17.61 -4.14 6.74
N SER A 265 18.17 -4.19 5.53
CA SER A 265 18.11 -3.07 4.58
C SER A 265 16.66 -2.73 4.21
N SER A 266 15.83 -3.75 3.99
CA SER A 266 14.43 -3.56 3.62
C SER A 266 13.62 -3.00 4.78
N ALA A 267 13.85 -3.48 6.00
CA ALA A 267 13.16 -3.03 7.22
C ALA A 267 13.45 -1.57 7.56
N VAL A 268 14.69 -1.10 7.37
CA VAL A 268 15.02 0.33 7.50
C VAL A 268 14.25 1.13 6.45
N GLY A 269 14.31 0.73 5.18
CA GLY A 269 13.64 1.45 4.10
C GLY A 269 12.11 1.46 4.20
N THR A 270 11.48 0.37 4.65
CA THR A 270 10.03 0.33 4.90
C THR A 270 9.65 1.15 6.13
N SER A 271 10.52 1.20 7.15
CA SER A 271 10.30 2.06 8.31
C SER A 271 10.35 3.54 7.95
N ASP A 272 11.28 3.92 7.07
CA ASP A 272 11.35 5.27 6.52
C ASP A 272 10.09 5.63 5.74
N PHE A 273 9.56 4.70 4.95
CA PHE A 273 8.29 4.91 4.25
C PHE A 273 7.11 5.07 5.23
N CYS A 274 7.07 4.30 6.32
CA CYS A 274 6.01 4.44 7.32
C CYS A 274 6.06 5.77 8.08
N VAL A 275 7.25 6.32 8.34
CA VAL A 275 7.39 7.55 9.16
C VAL A 275 7.40 8.82 8.32
N ALA A 276 8.07 8.81 7.17
CA ALA A 276 8.28 9.99 6.32
C ALA A 276 8.10 9.69 4.81
N PRO A 277 6.88 9.34 4.35
CA PRO A 277 6.60 9.02 2.95
C PRO A 277 6.41 10.24 2.03
N ASP A 278 6.17 11.42 2.61
CA ASP A 278 5.61 12.59 1.93
C ASP A 278 6.32 12.93 0.62
N LYS A 279 7.64 13.05 0.65
CA LYS A 279 8.45 13.43 -0.51
C LYS A 279 8.30 12.44 -1.67
N PHE A 280 8.22 11.15 -1.36
CA PHE A 280 8.02 10.11 -2.36
C PHE A 280 6.63 10.19 -2.97
N ILE A 281 5.59 10.29 -2.14
CA ILE A 281 4.20 10.36 -2.62
C ILE A 281 3.95 11.63 -3.43
N MET A 282 4.46 12.77 -2.97
CA MET A 282 4.34 14.05 -3.65
C MET A 282 5.05 14.03 -5.00
N ASN A 283 6.26 13.48 -5.09
CA ASN A 283 6.99 13.33 -6.35
C ASN A 283 6.26 12.40 -7.33
N MET A 284 5.65 11.32 -6.82
CA MET A 284 4.91 10.36 -7.65
C MET A 284 3.59 10.93 -8.22
N THR A 285 2.99 11.91 -7.54
CA THR A 285 1.67 12.47 -7.89
C THR A 285 1.73 13.87 -8.52
N GLN A 286 2.92 14.48 -8.58
CA GLN A 286 3.13 15.88 -8.95
C GLN A 286 2.51 16.29 -10.30
N ASP A 287 2.51 15.40 -11.29
CA ASP A 287 2.04 15.71 -12.65
C ASP A 287 0.52 15.55 -12.83
N HIS A 288 -0.18 14.96 -11.86
CA HIS A 288 -1.58 14.54 -12.02
C HIS A 288 -2.52 15.11 -10.95
N ILE A 289 -2.02 15.36 -9.74
CA ILE A 289 -2.82 15.78 -8.60
C ILE A 289 -2.16 17.00 -7.95
N SER A 290 -2.97 18.00 -7.59
CA SER A 290 -2.47 19.17 -6.89
C SER A 290 -1.99 18.83 -5.49
N THR A 291 -0.96 19.55 -5.03
CA THR A 291 -0.33 19.35 -3.72
C THR A 291 -1.32 19.47 -2.55
N GLU A 292 -2.31 20.37 -2.67
CA GLU A 292 -3.38 20.54 -1.68
C GLU A 292 -4.26 19.29 -1.55
N VAL A 293 -4.61 18.66 -2.68
CA VAL A 293 -5.42 17.44 -2.70
C VAL A 293 -4.64 16.27 -2.13
N VAL A 294 -3.37 16.11 -2.49
CA VAL A 294 -2.51 15.06 -1.92
C VAL A 294 -2.38 15.24 -0.40
N HIS A 295 -2.13 16.46 0.07
CA HIS A 295 -2.05 16.76 1.51
C HIS A 295 -3.37 16.47 2.24
N TYR A 296 -4.51 16.78 1.63
CA TYR A 296 -5.83 16.45 2.17
C TYR A 296 -6.00 14.94 2.40
N TYR A 297 -5.59 14.10 1.43
CA TYR A 297 -5.69 12.65 1.55
C TYR A 297 -4.62 12.02 2.46
N LEU A 298 -3.40 12.57 2.49
CA LEU A 298 -2.31 12.04 3.35
C LEU A 298 -2.60 12.23 4.83
N TYR A 299 -2.99 13.44 5.25
CA TYR A 299 -3.13 13.77 6.66
C TYR A 299 -4.55 13.59 7.19
N CYS A 300 -5.58 13.73 6.33
CA CYS A 300 -7.00 13.54 6.64
C CYS A 300 -7.45 14.00 8.05
N SER A 301 -6.99 15.16 8.48
CA SER A 301 -7.31 15.71 9.80
C SER A 301 -8.67 16.41 9.81
N GLN A 302 -9.32 16.48 10.99
CA GLN A 302 -10.61 17.16 11.15
C GLN A 302 -10.55 18.68 10.90
N SER A 303 -9.37 19.27 11.04
CA SER A 303 -9.12 20.69 10.78
C SER A 303 -8.93 21.02 9.30
N LEU A 304 -8.66 20.02 8.45
CA LEU A 304 -8.48 20.22 7.03
C LEU A 304 -9.84 20.42 6.35
N LYS A 305 -9.93 21.45 5.51
CA LYS A 305 -11.12 21.69 4.69
C LYS A 305 -11.06 20.80 3.46
N ASN A 306 -12.19 20.21 3.09
CA ASN A 306 -12.30 19.44 1.86
C ASN A 306 -12.11 20.38 0.65
N PRO A 307 -11.08 20.18 -0.19
CA PRO A 307 -10.80 21.04 -1.35
C PRO A 307 -11.93 20.99 -2.39
N PHE A 308 -12.72 19.92 -2.41
CA PHE A 308 -13.83 19.72 -3.34
C PHE A 308 -15.17 20.31 -2.86
N GLN A 309 -15.22 20.85 -1.63
CA GLN A 309 -16.48 21.29 -1.02
C GLN A 309 -17.20 22.36 -1.85
N GLN A 310 -16.45 23.30 -2.45
CA GLN A 310 -17.03 24.36 -3.27
C GLN A 310 -17.69 23.78 -4.53
N THR A 311 -16.99 22.90 -5.24
CA THR A 311 -17.47 22.21 -6.45
C THR A 311 -18.75 21.42 -6.14
N LEU A 312 -18.75 20.65 -5.04
CA LEU A 312 -19.90 19.86 -4.60
C LEU A 312 -21.10 20.74 -4.21
N ASN A 313 -20.87 21.86 -3.51
CA ASN A 313 -21.93 22.80 -3.15
C ASN A 313 -22.57 23.46 -4.39
N ILE A 314 -21.77 23.83 -5.40
CA ILE A 314 -22.27 24.40 -6.65
C ILE A 314 -23.07 23.35 -7.42
N PHE A 315 -22.60 22.11 -7.46
CA PHE A 315 -23.32 21.00 -8.07
C PHE A 315 -24.68 20.78 -7.39
N GLN A 316 -24.72 20.65 -6.06
CA GLN A 316 -25.97 20.51 -5.29
C GLN A 316 -26.95 21.66 -5.59
N LYS A 317 -26.49 22.92 -5.50
CA LYS A 317 -27.35 24.08 -5.71
C LYS A 317 -27.93 24.13 -7.13
N SER A 318 -27.13 23.80 -8.14
CA SER A 318 -27.56 23.76 -9.53
C SER A 318 -28.60 22.65 -9.76
N LEU A 319 -28.40 21.46 -9.20
CA LEU A 319 -29.36 20.37 -9.28
C LEU A 319 -30.70 20.73 -8.63
N THR A 320 -30.68 21.20 -7.37
CA THR A 320 -31.91 21.57 -6.67
C THR A 320 -32.67 22.68 -7.39
N THR A 321 -31.96 23.65 -7.97
CA THR A 321 -32.59 24.71 -8.76
C THR A 321 -33.24 24.14 -10.04
N MET A 322 -32.56 23.26 -10.78
CA MET A 322 -33.14 22.59 -11.95
C MET A 322 -34.38 21.74 -11.59
N GLN A 323 -34.34 21.02 -10.47
CA GLN A 323 -35.48 20.22 -9.99
C GLN A 323 -36.70 21.10 -9.71
N ILE A 324 -36.52 22.26 -9.05
CA ILE A 324 -37.61 23.22 -8.81
C ILE A 324 -38.20 23.73 -10.12
N GLN A 325 -37.37 24.04 -11.13
CA GLN A 325 -37.86 24.50 -12.43
C GLN A 325 -38.67 23.42 -13.17
N ILE A 326 -38.19 22.17 -13.17
CA ILE A 326 -38.92 21.05 -13.78
C ILE A 326 -40.24 20.77 -13.06
N GLN A 327 -40.26 20.83 -11.74
CA GLN A 327 -41.49 20.65 -10.97
C GLN A 327 -42.51 21.74 -11.30
N GLY A 328 -42.06 22.99 -11.45
CA GLY A 328 -42.90 24.09 -11.94
C GLY A 328 -43.46 23.84 -13.34
N LEU A 329 -42.63 23.43 -14.29
CA LEU A 329 -43.07 23.08 -15.66
C LEU A 329 -44.03 21.89 -15.67
N LEU A 330 -43.82 20.88 -14.83
CA LEU A 330 -44.72 19.74 -14.69
C LEU A 330 -46.10 20.18 -14.16
N GLN A 331 -46.14 21.11 -13.20
CA GLN A 331 -47.39 21.57 -12.61
C GLN A 331 -48.17 22.51 -13.54
N PHE A 332 -47.47 23.43 -14.22
CA PHE A 332 -48.12 24.52 -14.96
C PHE A 332 -48.14 24.32 -16.48
N ALA A 333 -47.11 23.71 -17.08
CA ALA A 333 -47.03 23.56 -18.53
C ALA A 333 -47.72 22.28 -19.04
N VAL A 334 -47.66 21.16 -18.30
CA VAL A 334 -48.26 19.87 -18.73
C VAL A 334 -49.77 19.93 -18.99
N PRO A 335 -50.60 20.64 -18.19
CA PRO A 335 -52.03 20.77 -18.50
C PRO A 335 -52.31 21.43 -19.86
N MET A 336 -51.41 22.29 -20.34
CA MET A 336 -51.50 22.97 -21.63
C MET A 336 -50.78 22.21 -22.75
N PHE A 337 -49.70 21.50 -22.42
CA PHE A 337 -48.84 20.77 -23.34
C PHE A 337 -48.63 19.32 -22.87
N PRO A 338 -49.64 18.44 -23.05
CA PRO A 338 -49.56 17.06 -22.55
C PRO A 338 -48.42 16.26 -23.20
N THR A 339 -48.01 16.61 -24.42
CA THR A 339 -46.87 15.98 -25.11
C THR A 339 -45.52 16.25 -24.44
N ALA A 340 -45.38 17.35 -23.70
CA ALA A 340 -44.16 17.71 -22.96
C ALA A 340 -43.92 16.83 -21.72
N GLN A 341 -44.96 16.14 -21.22
CA GLN A 341 -44.90 15.38 -19.98
C GLN A 341 -43.80 14.31 -19.99
N LYS A 342 -43.64 13.59 -21.12
CA LYS A 342 -42.63 12.53 -21.24
C LYS A 342 -41.21 13.07 -21.11
N ASP A 343 -40.91 14.20 -21.75
CA ASP A 343 -39.59 14.81 -21.71
C ASP A 343 -39.31 15.44 -20.33
N LEU A 344 -40.28 16.13 -19.72
CA LEU A 344 -40.15 16.70 -18.38
C LEU A 344 -39.92 15.61 -17.30
N GLN A 345 -40.64 14.48 -17.40
CA GLN A 345 -40.41 13.32 -16.52
C GLN A 345 -39.05 12.67 -16.78
N GLY A 346 -38.60 12.61 -18.04
CA GLY A 346 -37.26 12.16 -18.40
C GLY A 346 -36.17 13.00 -17.76
N ILE A 347 -36.31 14.33 -17.80
CA ILE A 347 -35.40 15.25 -17.11
C ILE A 347 -35.46 15.04 -15.59
N GLN A 348 -36.65 14.91 -15.00
CA GLN A 348 -36.78 14.66 -13.56
C GLN A 348 -36.04 13.38 -13.14
N LEU A 349 -36.16 12.30 -13.90
CA LEU A 349 -35.44 11.05 -13.65
C LEU A 349 -33.92 11.24 -13.74
N LEU A 350 -33.47 11.99 -14.74
CA LEU A 350 -32.06 12.32 -14.94
C LEU A 350 -31.51 13.10 -13.74
N LEU A 351 -32.22 14.15 -13.30
CA LEU A 351 -31.84 14.96 -12.14
C LEU A 351 -31.83 14.14 -10.84
N ASN A 352 -32.82 13.27 -10.61
CA ASN A 352 -32.84 12.38 -9.44
C ASN A 352 -31.64 11.40 -9.45
N THR A 353 -31.28 10.90 -10.63
CA THR A 353 -30.09 10.05 -10.79
C THR A 353 -28.81 10.83 -10.52
N SER A 354 -28.72 12.07 -11.01
CA SER A 354 -27.58 12.97 -10.76
C SER A 354 -27.45 13.36 -9.28
N GLU A 355 -28.55 13.51 -8.55
CA GLU A 355 -28.54 13.75 -7.09
C GLU A 355 -27.98 12.54 -6.33
N SER A 356 -28.43 11.32 -6.66
CA SER A 356 -27.86 10.09 -6.10
C SER A 356 -26.35 9.98 -6.38
N ASN A 357 -25.94 10.25 -7.62
CA ASN A 357 -24.53 10.26 -8.01
C ASN A 357 -23.73 11.32 -7.24
N LEU A 358 -24.30 12.49 -6.96
CA LEU A 358 -23.65 13.53 -6.17
C LEU A 358 -23.41 13.09 -4.72
N HIS A 359 -24.37 12.41 -4.10
CA HIS A 359 -24.17 11.84 -2.76
C HIS A 359 -23.07 10.79 -2.74
N GLN A 360 -23.04 9.89 -3.73
CA GLN A 360 -21.97 8.91 -3.88
C GLN A 360 -20.60 9.56 -4.13
N LEU A 361 -20.54 10.56 -5.03
CA LEU A 361 -19.32 11.31 -5.31
C LEU A 361 -18.80 12.05 -4.08
N THR A 362 -19.69 12.64 -3.28
CA THR A 362 -19.33 13.29 -2.01
C THR A 362 -18.69 12.31 -1.03
N ALA A 363 -19.21 11.07 -0.97
CA ALA A 363 -18.66 10.04 -0.10
C ALA A 363 -17.28 9.54 -0.57
N LEU A 364 -17.09 9.37 -1.90
CA LEU A 364 -15.80 8.93 -2.46
C LEU A 364 -14.71 10.01 -2.37
N LEU A 365 -15.08 11.30 -2.45
CA LEU A 365 -14.15 12.42 -2.30
C LEU A 365 -13.80 12.75 -0.84
N ASP A 366 -14.43 12.08 0.14
CA ASP A 366 -14.08 12.23 1.55
C ASP A 366 -12.79 11.45 1.85
N CYS A 367 -11.75 12.11 2.38
CA CYS A 367 -10.48 11.45 2.70
C CYS A 367 -10.66 10.31 3.71
N ARG A 368 -11.69 10.39 4.55
CA ARG A 368 -12.01 9.35 5.55
C ARG A 368 -12.46 8.04 4.92
N GLY A 369 -12.87 8.05 3.64
CA GLY A 369 -13.14 6.82 2.90
C GLY A 369 -11.90 5.94 2.81
N LEU A 370 -10.77 6.54 2.41
CA LEU A 370 -9.48 5.86 2.19
C LEU A 370 -8.76 5.45 3.48
N HIS A 371 -9.13 6.04 4.62
CA HIS A 371 -8.51 5.76 5.93
C HIS A 371 -9.29 4.72 6.78
N LYS A 372 -10.32 4.07 6.21
CA LYS A 372 -11.15 3.09 6.93
C LYS A 372 -10.58 1.67 6.96
N VAL A 373 -9.57 1.39 6.13
CA VAL A 373 -9.00 0.06 5.90
C VAL A 373 -7.85 -0.21 6.86
#